data_AF-A0A8T5RUL5-F1
#
_entry.id   AF-A0A8T5RUL5-F1
#
_cell.length_a   1.000
_cell.length_b   1.000
_cell.length_c   1.000
_cell.angle_alpha   90.00
_cell.angle_beta   90.00
_cell.angle_gamma   90.00
#
_symmetry.space_group_name_H-M   'P 1'
#
loop_
_entity.id
_entity.type
_entity.pdbx_description
1 polymer ?
#
loop_
_entity_poly.entity_id
_entity_poly.type
_entity_poly.pdbx_seq_one_letter_code
_entity_poly.pdbx_strand_id
1 'polypeptide(L)' 'MEKIGFNNSKYLKEQSKSIMDRAAQFGNKLYLEFGGKLLSDYHASRVLPGFDPNVKLKLLK' A
#
# COMPACT_ATOMS: atom_id res chain seq x y z
N MET A 1 -16.47 -3.69 -19.04
CA MET A 1 -15.84 -3.38 -17.73
C MET A 1 -14.60 -4.25 -17.62
N GLU A 2 -13.42 -3.67 -17.45
CA GLU A 2 -12.23 -4.45 -17.10
C GLU A 2 -12.48 -5.22 -15.80
N LYS A 3 -12.02 -6.46 -15.74
CA LYS A 3 -12.16 -7.30 -14.56
C LYS A 3 -11.24 -6.75 -13.48
N ILE A 4 -11.80 -6.35 -12.33
CA ILE A 4 -11.01 -5.87 -11.18
C ILE A 4 -10.09 -7.02 -10.73
N GLY A 5 -8.78 -6.76 -10.73
CA GLY A 5 -7.73 -7.69 -10.31
C GLY A 5 -7.06 -7.32 -8.99
N PHE A 6 -7.31 -6.11 -8.47
CA PHE A 6 -6.71 -5.58 -7.26
C PHE A 6 -7.76 -5.00 -6.31
N ASN A 7 -7.66 -5.32 -5.02
CA ASN A 7 -8.57 -4.85 -3.97
C ASN A 7 -7.82 -3.91 -3.00
N ASN A 8 -8.08 -2.60 -3.09
CA ASN A 8 -7.43 -1.61 -2.25
C ASN A 8 -7.70 -1.80 -0.75
N SER A 9 -8.93 -2.16 -0.38
CA SER A 9 -9.29 -2.35 1.03
C SER A 9 -8.54 -3.53 1.66
N LYS A 10 -8.41 -4.63 0.89
CA LYS A 10 -7.60 -5.79 1.29
C LYS A 10 -6.12 -5.39 1.42
N TYR A 11 -5.58 -4.70 0.42
CA TYR A 11 -4.20 -4.21 0.43
C TYR A 11 -3.92 -3.34 1.67
N LEU A 12 -4.76 -2.35 1.96
CA LEU A 12 -4.56 -1.47 3.12
C LEU A 12 -4.55 -2.27 4.44
N LYS A 13 -5.51 -3.19 4.60
CA LYS A 13 -5.57 -4.03 5.80
C LYS A 13 -4.32 -4.89 5.97
N GLU A 14 -3.92 -5.60 4.92
CA GLU A 14 -2.79 -6.54 4.97
C GLU A 14 -1.44 -5.82 5.07
N GLN A 15 -1.28 -4.71 4.35
CA GLN A 15 -0.05 -3.93 4.34
C GLN A 15 0.15 -3.19 5.67
N SER A 16 -0.88 -2.54 6.22
CA SER A 16 -0.79 -1.90 7.53
C SER A 16 -0.50 -2.92 8.63
N LYS A 17 -1.18 -4.08 8.62
CA LYS A 17 -0.88 -5.17 9.54
C LYS A 17 0.59 -5.60 9.44
N SER A 18 1.09 -5.83 8.23
CA SER A 18 2.47 -6.28 8.01
C SER A 18 3.50 -5.26 8.51
N ILE A 19 3.24 -3.96 8.34
CA ILE A 19 4.11 -2.88 8.86
C ILE A 19 4.10 -2.87 10.39
N MET A 20 2.93 -3.01 11.02
CA MET A 20 2.81 -3.04 12.48
C MET A 20 3.44 -4.31 13.09
N ASP A 21 3.19 -5.47 12.49
CA ASP A 21 3.80 -6.75 12.90
C ASP A 21 5.33 -6.67 12.77
N ARG A 22 5.84 -5.98 11.75
CA ARG A 22 7.26 -5.70 11.61
C ARG A 22 7.75 -4.76 12.72
N ALA A 23 7.09 -3.64 12.97
CA ALA A 23 7.50 -2.70 14.01
C ALA A 23 7.53 -3.36 15.41
N ALA A 24 6.59 -4.24 15.71
CA ALA A 24 6.53 -4.98 16.97
C ALA A 24 7.79 -5.84 17.23
N GLN A 25 8.41 -6.36 16.17
CA GLN A 25 9.66 -7.12 16.28
C GLN A 25 10.87 -6.25 16.66
N PHE A 26 10.76 -4.92 16.54
CA PHE A 26 11.85 -3.96 16.79
C PHE A 26 11.48 -2.94 17.89
N GLY A 27 10.69 -3.36 18.89
CA GLY A 27 10.33 -2.50 20.02
C GLY A 27 9.36 -1.38 19.65
N ASN A 28 8.45 -1.64 18.70
CA ASN A 28 7.43 -0.71 18.20
C ASN A 28 8.00 0.57 17.56
N LYS A 29 9.27 0.57 17.15
CA LYS A 29 9.88 1.67 16.40
C LYS A 29 10.41 1.15 15.07
N LEU A 30 9.89 1.69 13.99
CA LEU A 30 10.30 1.34 12.63
C LEU A 30 10.56 2.61 11.83
N TYR A 31 11.79 2.76 11.35
CA TYR A 31 12.11 3.73 10.30
C TYR A 31 11.93 3.03 8.97
N LEU A 32 10.89 3.42 8.24
CA LEU A 32 10.52 2.80 6.97
C LEU A 32 10.76 3.78 5.82
N GLU A 33 11.59 3.39 4.86
CA GLU A 33 11.78 4.12 3.61
C GLU A 33 10.59 3.86 2.67
N PHE A 34 9.99 4.94 2.15
CA PHE A 34 8.97 4.85 1.11
C PHE A 34 9.59 5.13 -0.26
N GLY A 35 10.03 4.07 -0.95
CA GLY A 35 10.60 4.16 -2.29
C GLY A 35 9.57 4.41 -3.40
N GLY A 36 9.96 5.16 -4.42
CA GLY A 36 9.17 5.38 -5.63
C GLY A 36 8.03 6.40 -5.49
N LYS A 37 6.98 6.27 -6.31
CA LYS A 37 5.84 7.19 -6.33
C LYS A 37 4.85 6.84 -5.21
N LEU A 38 4.65 7.74 -4.26
CA LEU A 38 3.60 7.63 -3.23
C LEU A 38 2.24 8.14 -3.74
N LEU A 39 2.28 9.10 -4.66
CA LEU A 39 1.15 9.76 -5.29
C LEU A 39 1.16 9.49 -6.79
N SER A 40 -0.02 9.47 -7.40
CA SER A 40 -0.17 9.41 -8.85
C SER A 40 0.60 8.25 -9.50
N ASP A 41 0.62 7.07 -8.85
CA ASP A 41 1.26 5.86 -9.37
C ASP A 41 0.39 5.21 -10.47
N TYR A 42 0.21 5.94 -11.57
CA TYR A 42 -0.58 5.48 -12.72
C TYR A 42 0.06 4.30 -13.45
N HIS A 43 1.35 4.03 -13.23
CA HIS A 43 1.95 2.80 -13.72
C HIS A 43 1.32 1.60 -13.00
N ALA A 44 1.31 1.60 -11.66
CA ALA A 44 0.67 0.56 -10.89
C ALA A 44 -0.83 0.42 -11.21
N SER A 45 -1.56 1.53 -11.38
CA SER A 45 -2.99 1.47 -11.76
C SER A 45 -3.26 0.79 -13.10
N ARG A 46 -2.38 0.96 -14.10
CA ARG A 46 -2.52 0.26 -15.40
C ARG A 46 -2.15 -1.21 -15.31
N VAL A 47 -1.15 -1.54 -14.49
CA VAL A 47 -0.64 -2.91 -14.34
C VAL A 47 -1.55 -3.76 -13.45
N LEU A 48 -2.18 -3.14 -12.45
CA LEU A 48 -3.03 -3.79 -11.45
C LEU A 48 -4.45 -3.24 -11.57
N PRO A 49 -5.35 -3.86 -12.36
CA PRO A 49 -6.71 -3.37 -12.55
C PRO A 49 -7.46 -3.19 -11.23
N GLY A 50 -7.81 -1.95 -10.89
CA GLY A 50 -8.43 -1.60 -9.61
C GLY A 50 -7.49 -1.00 -8.57
N PHE A 51 -6.18 -0.90 -8.82
CA PHE A 51 -5.24 -0.20 -7.94
C PHE A 51 -5.46 1.31 -8.00
N ASP A 52 -5.78 1.92 -6.85
CA ASP A 52 -5.89 3.38 -6.71
C ASP A 52 -4.48 4.01 -6.73
N PRO A 53 -4.17 4.92 -7.65
CA PRO A 53 -2.84 5.51 -7.81
C PRO A 53 -2.33 6.26 -6.57
N ASN A 54 -3.22 6.56 -5.62
CA ASN A 54 -2.92 7.23 -4.36
C ASN A 54 -3.07 6.31 -3.14
N VAL A 55 -3.28 4.99 -3.33
CA VAL A 55 -3.55 4.05 -2.23
C VAL A 55 -2.40 4.00 -1.21
N LYS A 56 -1.15 4.21 -1.64
CA LYS A 56 0.02 4.21 -0.76
C LYS A 56 -0.04 5.33 0.29
N LEU A 57 -0.59 6.50 -0.03
CA LEU A 57 -0.80 7.56 0.97
C LEU A 57 -1.77 7.16 2.07
N LYS A 58 -2.74 6.29 1.78
CA LYS A 58 -3.70 5.82 2.78
C LYS A 58 -3.05 4.90 3.82
N LEU A 59 -1.82 4.42 3.58
CA LEU A 59 -1.02 3.70 4.58
C LEU A 59 -0.45 4.62 5.67
N LEU A 60 -0.36 5.93 5.40
CA LEU A 60 0.18 6.92 6.33
C LEU A 60 -0.91 7.59 7.19
N LYS A 61 -2.18 7.27 6.93
CA LYS A 61 -3.33 7.74 7.72
C LYS A 61 -3.62 6.76 8.85
#